data_AF-A0A8B5XES4-F1
#
_entry.id   AF-A0A8B5XES4-F1
#
_cell.length_a   1.000
_cell.length_b   1.000
_cell.length_c   1.000
_cell.angle_alpha   90.00
_cell.angle_beta   90.00
_cell.angle_gamma   90.00
#
_symmetry.space_group_name_H-M   'P 1'
#
loop_
_entity.id
_entity.type
_entity.pdbx_description
1 polymer ?
#
loop_
_entity_poly.entity_id
_entity_poly.type
_entity_poly.pdbx_seq_one_letter_code
_entity_poly.pdbx_strand_id
1 'polypeptide(L)'
;MILRIDRKIYTFARHWLLVFNVTAFFFATMPIIIPLLASQGYTSLASWLHMSFGLMCHQMPERSFTLFGEQMALCHRMSAIYGATFIAGIGYAIVRDRLPPLSFRGMLFMAAPMAIDGFTQLFGLRESVWELRLLTGSLFALGVMWFALPRLDDGFREIRTVVETRFKRLVREGRGNPL
;
A
#
# COMPACT_ATOMS: atom_id res chain seq x y z
N MET A 1 15.13 17.82 -24.28
CA MET A 1 14.36 17.73 -23.01
C MET A 1 13.40 16.55 -22.99
N ILE A 2 12.51 16.41 -23.99
CA ILE A 2 11.48 15.36 -24.07
C ILE A 2 12.06 13.94 -23.92
N LEU A 3 13.16 13.61 -24.61
CA LEU A 3 13.79 12.27 -24.52
C LEU A 3 14.31 11.91 -23.12
N ARG A 4 14.71 12.89 -22.31
CA ARG A 4 15.14 12.65 -20.92
C ARG A 4 13.95 12.36 -20.01
N ILE A 5 12.81 13.01 -20.27
CA ILE A 5 11.56 12.77 -19.53
C ILE A 5 11.04 11.37 -19.85
N ASP A 6 10.97 11.01 -21.14
CA ASP A 6 10.49 9.69 -21.55
C ASP A 6 11.34 8.55 -20.96
N ARG A 7 12.67 8.72 -20.85
CA ARG A 7 13.54 7.76 -20.15
C ARG A 7 13.19 7.62 -18.67
N LYS A 8 12.92 8.72 -17.97
CA LYS A 8 12.49 8.69 -16.56
C LYS A 8 11.14 8.01 -16.41
N ILE A 9 10.19 8.30 -17.30
CA ILE A 9 8.88 7.64 -17.35
C ILE A 9 9.06 6.13 -17.55
N TYR A 10 9.90 5.73 -18.49
CA TYR A 10 10.21 4.32 -18.75
C TYR A 10 10.79 3.62 -17.51
N THR A 11 11.81 4.19 -16.89
CA THR A 11 12.43 3.64 -15.68
C THR A 11 11.41 3.52 -14.55
N PHE A 12 10.59 4.55 -14.34
CA PHE A 12 9.53 4.51 -13.33
C PHE A 12 8.51 3.41 -13.63
N ALA A 13 7.99 3.36 -14.86
CA ALA A 13 7.02 2.34 -15.28
C ALA A 13 7.61 0.91 -15.26
N ARG A 14 8.93 0.76 -15.40
CA ARG A 14 9.62 -0.54 -15.25
C ARG A 14 9.75 -0.97 -13.79
N HIS A 15 9.93 -0.03 -12.87
CA HIS A 15 10.17 -0.28 -11.45
C HIS A 15 8.98 0.07 -10.55
N TRP A 16 7.80 0.30 -11.13
CA TRP A 16 6.62 0.76 -10.40
C TRP A 16 6.27 -0.13 -9.20
N LEU A 17 6.36 -1.46 -9.37
CA LEU A 17 6.04 -2.43 -8.31
C LEU A 17 7.07 -2.41 -7.17
N LEU A 18 8.33 -2.11 -7.48
CA LEU A 18 9.36 -1.90 -6.46
C LEU A 18 9.05 -0.62 -5.67
N VAL A 19 8.73 0.48 -6.36
CA VAL A 19 8.34 1.74 -5.71
C VAL A 19 7.12 1.50 -4.81
N PHE A 20 6.09 0.84 -5.32
CA PHE A 20 4.90 0.46 -4.54
C PHE A 20 5.26 -0.33 -3.28
N ASN A 21 6.07 -1.40 -3.42
CA ASN A 21 6.45 -2.25 -2.28
C ASN A 21 7.34 -1.53 -1.26
N VAL A 22 8.25 -0.65 -1.70
CA VAL A 22 9.06 0.18 -0.79
C VAL A 22 8.18 1.15 -0.01
N THR A 23 7.22 1.79 -0.68
CA THR A 23 6.24 2.64 0.00
C THR A 23 5.39 1.85 0.99
N ALA A 24 4.83 0.71 0.58
CA ALA A 24 4.03 -0.15 1.45
C ALA A 24 4.82 -0.67 2.67
N PHE A 25 6.09 -1.06 2.46
CA PHE A 25 7.00 -1.46 3.53
C PHE A 25 7.18 -0.35 4.56
N PHE A 26 7.42 0.89 4.11
CA PHE A 26 7.57 2.04 5.00
C PHE A 26 6.32 2.25 5.88
N PHE A 27 5.12 2.24 5.28
CA PHE A 27 3.87 2.40 6.03
C PHE A 27 3.54 1.22 6.96
N ALA A 28 3.97 0.00 6.62
CA ALA A 28 3.76 -1.16 7.46
C ALA A 28 4.73 -1.21 8.66
N THR A 29 5.98 -0.76 8.48
CA THR A 29 7.06 -0.94 9.47
C THR A 29 7.30 0.27 10.35
N MET A 30 7.15 1.50 9.84
CA MET A 30 7.33 2.71 10.65
C MET A 30 6.48 2.72 11.92
N PRO A 31 5.18 2.34 11.89
CA PRO A 31 4.36 2.26 13.10
C PRO A 31 4.96 1.41 14.21
N ILE A 32 5.69 0.34 13.86
CA ILE A 32 6.36 -0.59 14.79
C ILE A 32 7.67 0.01 15.33
N ILE A 33 8.38 0.78 14.50
CA ILE A 33 9.65 1.43 14.86
C ILE A 33 9.42 2.62 15.80
N ILE A 34 8.28 3.31 15.68
CA ILE A 34 7.95 4.47 16.53
C ILE A 34 7.97 4.17 18.04
N PRO A 35 7.27 3.14 18.56
CA PRO A 35 7.33 2.80 19.97
C PRO A 35 8.73 2.35 20.42
N LEU A 36 9.51 1.72 19.53
CA LEU A 36 10.92 1.42 19.81
C LEU A 36 11.72 2.72 20.00
N LEU A 37 11.58 3.71 19.11
CA LEU A 37 12.25 5.00 19.23
C LEU A 37 11.86 5.73 20.53
N ALA A 38 10.57 5.73 20.88
CA ALA A 38 10.08 6.31 22.13
C ALA A 38 10.71 5.61 23.35
N SER A 39 10.71 4.28 23.38
CA SER A 39 11.29 3.49 24.48
C SER A 39 12.80 3.70 24.68
N GLN A 40 13.52 4.10 23.63
CA GLN A 40 14.95 4.41 23.67
C GLN A 40 15.24 5.90 23.97
N GLY A 41 14.21 6.70 24.27
CA GLY A 41 14.36 8.11 24.62
C GLY A 41 14.36 9.09 23.43
N TYR A 42 14.16 8.63 22.19
CA TYR A 42 14.01 9.48 21.00
C TYR A 42 12.60 10.09 20.91
N THR A 43 12.12 10.67 22.01
CA THR A 43 10.73 11.12 22.19
C THR A 43 10.30 12.17 21.18
N SER A 44 11.15 13.16 20.87
CA SER A 44 10.83 14.19 19.87
C SER A 44 10.57 13.60 18.49
N LEU A 45 11.42 12.67 18.03
CA LEU A 45 11.25 12.01 16.73
C LEU A 45 10.00 11.12 16.72
N ALA A 46 9.78 10.34 17.78
CA ALA A 46 8.60 9.51 17.93
C ALA A 46 7.30 10.34 17.89
N SER A 47 7.26 11.48 18.58
CA SER A 47 6.10 12.40 18.58
C SER A 47 5.81 12.98 17.20
N TRP A 48 6.84 13.39 16.45
CA TRP A 48 6.66 13.86 15.08
C TRP A 48 6.10 12.77 14.17
N LEU A 49 6.60 11.54 14.31
CA LEU A 49 6.10 10.41 13.56
C LEU A 49 4.64 10.07 13.95
N HIS A 50 4.31 10.03 15.24
CA HIS A 50 2.93 9.89 15.73
C HIS A 50 2.01 10.95 15.12
N MET A 51 2.41 12.22 15.15
CA MET A 51 1.60 13.31 14.56
C MET A 51 1.41 13.13 13.06
N SER A 52 2.44 12.67 12.35
CA SER A 52 2.37 12.42 10.90
C SER A 52 1.40 11.29 10.57
N PHE A 53 1.45 10.18 11.31
CA PHE A 53 0.49 9.08 11.21
C PHE A 53 -0.91 9.46 11.73
N GLY A 54 -1.03 10.53 12.53
CA GLY A 54 -2.29 11.09 13.02
C GLY A 54 -3.21 11.59 11.92
N LEU A 55 -2.63 11.99 10.78
CA LEU A 55 -3.38 12.37 9.57
C LEU A 55 -4.11 11.18 8.93
N MET A 56 -3.65 9.96 9.21
CA MET A 56 -4.21 8.74 8.64
C MET A 56 -5.03 7.96 9.66
N CYS A 57 -4.63 7.98 10.93
CA CYS A 57 -5.25 7.19 11.99
C CYS A 57 -5.50 8.04 13.23
N HIS A 58 -6.64 7.81 13.89
CA HIS A 58 -7.00 8.49 15.14
C HIS A 58 -6.18 8.03 16.36
N GLN A 59 -5.44 6.90 16.26
CA GLN A 59 -4.52 6.42 17.30
C GLN A 59 -5.14 6.31 18.71
N MET A 60 -6.40 5.86 18.80
CA MET A 60 -7.05 5.60 20.07
C MET A 60 -6.31 4.50 20.85
N PRO A 61 -5.96 4.71 22.13
CA PRO A 61 -5.24 3.73 22.93
C PRO A 61 -5.94 2.38 23.04
N GLU A 62 -7.27 2.37 23.15
CA GLU A 62 -8.09 1.16 23.32
C GLU A 62 -8.10 0.28 22.06
N ARG A 63 -7.62 0.81 20.93
CA ARG A 63 -7.68 0.16 19.62
C ARG A 63 -6.32 0.07 18.95
N SER A 64 -5.23 0.32 19.67
CA SER A 64 -3.86 0.30 19.15
C SER A 64 -3.01 -0.66 19.96
N PHE A 65 -2.02 -1.29 19.32
CA PHE A 65 -1.08 -2.16 20.03
C PHE A 65 -0.13 -1.32 20.89
N THR A 66 0.31 -1.90 22.00
CA THR A 66 1.40 -1.37 22.83
C THR A 66 2.63 -2.24 22.65
N LEU A 67 3.74 -1.65 22.24
CA LEU A 67 5.02 -2.33 22.01
C LEU A 67 6.09 -1.62 22.85
N PHE A 68 6.95 -2.36 23.54
CA PHE A 68 8.01 -1.77 24.38
C PHE A 68 7.51 -0.78 25.45
N GLY A 69 6.26 -0.93 25.91
CA GLY A 69 5.62 -0.01 26.85
C GLY A 69 5.02 1.25 26.21
N GLU A 70 5.18 1.42 24.89
CA GLU A 70 4.75 2.59 24.14
C GLU A 70 3.66 2.24 23.13
N GLN A 71 2.73 3.17 22.90
CA GLN A 71 1.64 2.95 21.95
C GLN A 71 2.16 2.98 20.51
N MET A 72 1.67 2.08 19.68
CA MET A 72 1.93 2.10 18.24
C MET A 72 1.18 3.26 17.56
N ALA A 73 1.76 3.85 16.51
CA ALA A 73 1.15 4.99 15.81
C ALA A 73 -0.03 4.63 14.86
N LEU A 74 -0.57 3.42 14.96
CA LEU A 74 -1.73 2.96 14.19
C LEU A 74 -2.64 2.07 15.03
N CYS A 75 -3.94 2.15 14.75
CA CYS A 75 -4.92 1.21 15.31
C CYS A 75 -4.84 -0.17 14.64
N HIS A 76 -5.36 -1.19 15.31
CA HIS A 76 -5.38 -2.59 14.87
C HIS A 76 -5.82 -2.73 13.40
N ARG A 77 -6.88 -2.01 12.99
CA ARG A 77 -7.40 -2.06 11.62
C ARG A 77 -6.38 -1.52 10.60
N MET A 78 -5.80 -0.35 10.86
CA MET A 78 -4.84 0.27 9.95
C MET A 78 -3.56 -0.56 9.86
N SER A 79 -3.10 -1.13 10.97
CA SER A 79 -1.98 -2.07 10.98
C SER A 79 -2.25 -3.27 10.07
N ALA A 80 -3.45 -3.86 10.15
CA ALA A 80 -3.86 -4.93 9.27
C ALA A 80 -3.90 -4.52 7.80
N ILE A 81 -4.41 -3.32 7.48
CA ILE A 81 -4.51 -2.83 6.11
C ILE A 81 -3.12 -2.62 5.50
N TYR A 82 -2.23 -1.88 6.17
CA TYR A 82 -0.89 -1.61 5.62
C TYR A 82 -0.02 -2.85 5.59
N GLY A 83 -0.08 -3.69 6.65
CA GLY A 83 0.64 -4.96 6.68
C GLY A 83 0.19 -5.90 5.56
N ALA A 84 -1.12 -6.09 5.39
CA ALA A 84 -1.64 -6.93 4.31
C ALA A 84 -1.40 -6.32 2.92
N THR A 85 -1.40 -4.99 2.77
CA THR A 85 -1.04 -4.32 1.51
C THR A 85 0.41 -4.63 1.12
N PHE A 86 1.35 -4.53 2.06
CA PHE A 86 2.74 -4.88 1.82
C PHE A 86 2.90 -6.36 1.46
N ILE A 87 2.30 -7.27 2.23
CA ILE A 87 2.35 -8.71 1.96
C ILE A 87 1.73 -9.04 0.60
N ALA A 88 0.59 -8.43 0.26
CA ALA A 88 -0.06 -8.62 -1.03
C ALA A 88 0.79 -8.09 -2.18
N GLY A 89 1.49 -6.98 -2.02
CA GLY A 89 2.42 -6.44 -3.01
C GLY A 89 3.63 -7.35 -3.27
N ILE A 90 4.19 -7.96 -2.22
CA ILE A 90 5.25 -8.97 -2.34
C ILE A 90 4.70 -10.25 -2.98
N GLY A 91 3.55 -10.74 -2.52
CA GLY A 91 2.89 -11.91 -3.08
C GLY A 91 2.59 -11.72 -4.57
N TYR A 92 2.05 -10.55 -4.94
CA TYR A 92 1.80 -10.20 -6.33
C TYR A 92 3.07 -10.21 -7.18
N ALA A 93 4.19 -9.69 -6.67
CA ALA A 93 5.47 -9.75 -7.41
C ALA A 93 5.88 -11.19 -7.79
N ILE A 94 5.49 -12.18 -6.98
CA ILE A 94 5.77 -13.60 -7.20
C ILE A 94 4.77 -14.24 -8.17
N VAL A 95 3.48 -13.89 -8.08
CA VAL A 95 2.39 -14.58 -8.81
C VAL A 95 1.78 -13.78 -9.97
N ARG A 96 2.25 -12.55 -10.24
CA ARG A 96 1.64 -11.60 -11.19
C ARG A 96 1.35 -12.16 -12.58
N ASP A 97 2.17 -13.09 -13.08
CA ASP A 97 2.00 -13.64 -14.42
C ASP A 97 0.92 -14.74 -14.49
N ARG A 98 0.40 -15.18 -13.33
CA ARG A 98 -0.66 -16.20 -13.22
C ARG A 98 -1.93 -15.71 -12.54
N LEU A 99 -1.90 -14.52 -11.92
CA LEU A 99 -3.01 -14.03 -11.12
C LEU A 99 -3.97 -13.21 -12.00
N PRO A 100 -5.19 -13.71 -12.31
CA PRO A 100 -6.16 -12.91 -13.03
C PRO A 100 -6.68 -11.75 -12.16
N PRO A 101 -7.10 -10.63 -12.78
CA PRO A 101 -7.67 -9.50 -12.06
C PRO A 101 -8.96 -9.90 -11.34
N LEU A 102 -9.07 -9.55 -10.06
CA LEU A 102 -10.31 -9.73 -9.31
C LEU A 102 -11.43 -8.90 -9.94
N SER A 103 -12.65 -9.43 -9.98
CA SER A 103 -13.82 -8.68 -10.43
C SER A 103 -14.20 -7.60 -9.40
N PHE A 104 -14.91 -6.56 -9.83
CA PHE A 104 -15.39 -5.52 -8.91
C PHE A 104 -16.29 -6.09 -7.81
N ARG A 105 -17.15 -7.06 -8.15
CA ARG A 105 -17.99 -7.77 -7.18
C ARG A 105 -17.18 -8.58 -6.18
N GLY A 106 -16.11 -9.25 -6.63
CA GLY A 106 -15.19 -9.96 -5.75
C GLY A 106 -14.49 -9.03 -4.76
N MET A 107 -14.03 -7.86 -5.24
CA MET A 107 -13.45 -6.83 -4.38
C MET A 107 -14.45 -6.35 -3.32
N LEU A 108 -15.70 -6.06 -3.73
CA LEU A 108 -16.75 -5.65 -2.80
C LEU A 108 -17.08 -6.73 -1.76
N PHE A 109 -17.12 -8.00 -2.18
CA PHE A 109 -17.33 -9.12 -1.27
C PHE A 109 -16.24 -9.19 -0.19
N MET A 110 -14.97 -9.03 -0.57
CA MET A 110 -13.85 -9.02 0.38
C MET A 110 -13.82 -7.76 1.27
N ALA A 111 -14.29 -6.63 0.76
CA ALA A 111 -14.39 -5.37 1.50
C ALA A 111 -15.59 -5.31 2.46
N ALA A 112 -16.66 -6.06 2.17
CA ALA A 112 -17.92 -6.01 2.90
C ALA A 112 -17.78 -6.29 4.42
N PRO A 113 -17.00 -7.29 4.89
CA PRO A 113 -16.82 -7.50 6.32
C PRO A 113 -16.29 -6.28 7.05
N MET A 114 -15.36 -5.53 6.46
CA MET A 114 -14.81 -4.30 7.05
C MET A 114 -15.84 -3.17 7.04
N ALA A 115 -16.58 -3.02 5.95
CA ALA A 115 -17.64 -2.01 5.84
C ALA A 115 -18.74 -2.25 6.87
N ILE A 116 -19.20 -3.50 7.01
CA ILE A 116 -20.21 -3.89 8.02
C ILE A 116 -19.66 -3.66 9.43
N ASP A 117 -18.42 -4.06 9.69
CA ASP A 117 -17.78 -3.87 10.99
C ASP A 117 -17.65 -2.39 11.37
N GLY A 118 -17.24 -1.53 10.43
CA GLY A 118 -17.17 -0.09 10.63
C GLY A 118 -18.54 0.57 10.79
N PHE A 119 -19.52 0.18 9.97
CA PHE A 119 -20.86 0.74 10.01
C PHE A 119 -21.59 0.38 11.31
N THR A 120 -21.53 -0.88 11.74
CA THR A 120 -22.13 -1.31 13.02
C THR A 120 -21.50 -0.61 14.23
N GLN A 121 -20.20 -0.33 14.20
CA GLN A 121 -19.52 0.48 15.22
C GLN A 121 -19.96 1.95 15.19
N LEU A 122 -20.15 2.53 14.00
CA LEU A 122 -20.57 3.94 13.85
C LEU A 122 -21.93 4.22 14.50
N PHE A 123 -22.85 3.26 14.44
CA PHE A 123 -24.17 3.35 15.06
C PHE A 123 -24.20 2.84 16.53
N GLY A 124 -23.05 2.50 17.11
CA GLY A 124 -22.97 2.01 18.49
C GLY A 124 -23.65 0.65 18.71
N LEU A 125 -23.92 -0.12 17.64
CA LEU A 125 -24.60 -1.41 17.73
C LEU A 125 -23.72 -2.48 18.37
N ARG A 126 -22.40 -2.33 18.26
CA ARG A 126 -21.40 -3.18 18.90
C ARG A 126 -20.03 -2.51 18.94
N GLU A 127 -19.21 -2.91 19.91
CA GLU A 127 -17.77 -2.68 19.85
C GLU A 127 -17.09 -3.81 19.08
N SER A 128 -16.11 -3.49 18.25
CA SER A 128 -15.27 -4.52 17.64
C SER A 128 -14.16 -4.93 18.59
N VAL A 129 -13.76 -6.19 18.48
CA VAL A 129 -12.55 -6.72 19.12
C VAL A 129 -11.35 -6.58 18.17
N TRP A 130 -10.14 -6.77 18.68
CA TRP A 130 -8.92 -6.52 17.91
C TRP A 130 -8.73 -7.57 16.78
N GLU A 131 -9.13 -8.82 17.00
CA GLU A 131 -9.07 -9.92 16.04
C GLU A 131 -9.92 -9.61 14.81
N LEU A 132 -11.14 -9.11 15.04
CA LEU A 132 -12.06 -8.78 13.96
C LEU A 132 -11.56 -7.57 13.15
N ARG A 133 -10.97 -6.57 13.83
CA ARG A 133 -10.35 -5.41 13.16
C ARG A 133 -9.19 -5.85 12.27
N LEU A 134 -8.37 -6.81 12.74
CA LEU A 134 -7.30 -7.39 11.95
C LEU A 134 -7.84 -8.17 10.74
N LEU A 135 -8.72 -9.14 10.98
CA LEU A 135 -9.25 -10.00 9.92
C LEU A 135 -9.95 -9.21 8.83
N THR A 136 -10.88 -8.33 9.22
CA THR A 136 -11.65 -7.53 8.24
C THR A 136 -10.78 -6.52 7.52
N GLY A 137 -9.80 -5.90 8.20
CA GLY A 137 -8.84 -5.00 7.58
C GLY A 137 -7.93 -5.71 6.57
N SER A 138 -7.43 -6.91 6.90
CA SER A 138 -6.60 -7.70 5.99
C SER A 138 -7.38 -8.22 4.78
N LEU A 139 -8.63 -8.66 4.96
CA LEU A 139 -9.52 -9.06 3.86
C LEU A 139 -9.80 -7.90 2.91
N PHE A 140 -10.09 -6.72 3.46
CA PHE A 140 -10.28 -5.51 2.67
C PHE A 140 -9.02 -5.19 1.84
N ALA A 141 -7.85 -5.13 2.48
CA ALA A 141 -6.60 -4.82 1.79
C ALA A 141 -6.28 -5.85 0.70
N LEU A 142 -6.46 -7.15 0.98
CA LEU A 142 -6.26 -8.20 -0.01
C LEU A 142 -7.22 -8.05 -1.20
N GLY A 143 -8.49 -7.77 -0.95
CA GLY A 143 -9.49 -7.54 -2.00
C GLY A 143 -9.14 -6.33 -2.88
N VAL A 144 -8.77 -5.21 -2.27
CA VAL A 144 -8.38 -4.00 -3.00
C VAL A 144 -7.08 -4.23 -3.77
N MET A 145 -6.08 -4.88 -3.19
CA MET A 145 -4.80 -5.13 -3.87
C MET A 145 -4.93 -6.14 -5.00
N TRP A 146 -5.69 -7.23 -4.82
CA TRP A 146 -5.95 -8.19 -5.90
C TRP A 146 -6.78 -7.55 -7.04
N PHE A 147 -7.65 -6.59 -6.72
CA PHE A 147 -8.32 -5.81 -7.74
C PHE A 147 -7.37 -4.81 -8.44
N ALA A 148 -6.59 -4.05 -7.68
CA ALA A 148 -5.82 -2.92 -8.20
C ALA A 148 -4.50 -3.31 -8.88
N LEU A 149 -3.71 -4.21 -8.28
CA LEU A 149 -2.34 -4.50 -8.73
C LEU A 149 -2.26 -5.05 -10.16
N PRO A 150 -3.12 -6.01 -10.58
CA PRO A 150 -3.14 -6.46 -11.98
C PRO A 150 -3.45 -5.33 -12.96
N ARG A 151 -4.45 -4.50 -12.65
CA ARG A 151 -4.88 -3.38 -13.51
C ARG A 151 -3.81 -2.30 -13.62
N LEU A 152 -3.11 -2.02 -12.52
CA LEU A 152 -1.97 -1.11 -12.53
C LEU A 152 -0.81 -1.69 -13.36
N ASP A 153 -0.53 -2.99 -13.24
CA ASP A 153 0.53 -3.63 -14.03
C ASP A 153 0.25 -3.55 -15.53
N ASP A 154 -1.01 -3.76 -15.94
CA ASP A 154 -1.44 -3.60 -17.33
C ASP A 154 -1.24 -2.15 -17.83
N GLY A 155 -1.63 -1.16 -17.03
CA GLY A 155 -1.40 0.26 -17.37
C GLY A 155 0.08 0.61 -17.48
N PHE A 156 0.94 0.10 -16.59
CA PHE A 156 2.39 0.32 -16.67
C PHE A 156 3.04 -0.46 -17.82
N ARG A 157 2.51 -1.63 -18.21
CA ARG A 157 2.90 -2.35 -19.43
C ARG A 157 2.60 -1.51 -20.67
N GLU A 158 1.41 -0.93 -20.76
CA GLU A 158 1.01 -0.05 -21.86
C GLU A 158 1.93 1.17 -21.98
N ILE A 159 2.17 1.89 -20.88
CA ILE A 159 3.09 3.03 -20.86
C ILE A 159 4.48 2.64 -21.39
N ARG A 160 5.01 1.48 -20.98
CA ARG A 160 6.31 0.99 -21.47
C ARG A 160 6.28 0.72 -22.96
N THR A 161 5.26 0.04 -23.46
CA THR A 161 5.12 -0.27 -24.90
C THR A 161 5.00 1.00 -25.75
N VAL A 162 4.25 2.00 -25.28
CA VAL A 162 4.12 3.31 -25.95
C VAL A 162 5.48 4.01 -26.05
N VAL A 163 6.22 4.10 -24.93
CA VAL A 163 7.54 4.74 -24.91
C VAL A 163 8.55 3.96 -25.75
N GLU A 164 8.58 2.63 -25.66
CA GLU A 164 9.46 1.78 -26.48
C GLU A 164 9.20 1.94 -27.97
N THR A 165 7.94 1.98 -28.38
CA THR A 165 7.56 2.17 -29.79
C THR A 165 8.00 3.53 -30.30
N ARG A 166 7.83 4.59 -29.48
CA ARG A 166 8.31 5.94 -29.80
C ARG A 166 9.82 5.99 -29.98
N PHE A 167 10.59 5.37 -29.09
CA PHE A 167 12.05 5.33 -29.20
C PHE A 167 12.52 4.53 -30.41
N LYS A 168 11.91 3.36 -30.67
CA LYS A 168 12.20 2.57 -31.87
C LYS A 168 11.99 3.38 -33.15
N ARG A 169 10.92 4.19 -33.23
CA ARG A 169 10.67 5.10 -34.34
C ARG A 169 11.75 6.18 -34.47
N LEU A 170 12.11 6.85 -33.37
CA LEU A 170 13.13 7.90 -33.38
C LEU A 170 14.52 7.39 -33.79
N VAL A 171 14.89 6.18 -33.37
CA VAL A 171 16.13 5.53 -33.78
C VAL A 171 16.12 5.25 -35.29
N ARG A 172 15.01 4.74 -35.85
CA ARG A 172 14.86 4.52 -37.29
C ARG A 172 14.95 5.82 -38.10
N GLU A 173 14.45 6.92 -37.56
CA GLU A 173 14.54 8.25 -38.18
C GLU A 173 15.93 8.89 -38.03
N GLY A 174 16.89 8.28 -37.32
CA GLY A 174 18.21 8.86 -37.03
C GLY A 174 18.15 10.03 -36.03
N ARG A 175 17.05 10.17 -35.29
CA ARG A 175 16.74 11.31 -34.42
C ARG A 175 16.87 11.01 -32.92
N GLY A 176 17.35 9.81 -32.56
CA GLY A 176 17.48 9.40 -31.17
C GLY A 176 18.33 8.15 -30.97
N ASN A 177 18.67 7.89 -29.72
CA ASN A 177 19.43 6.72 -29.28
C ASN A 177 18.49 5.67 -28.66
N PRO A 178 18.85 4.37 -28.67
CA PRO A 178 18.10 3.31 -27.99
C PRO A 178 17.85 3.60 -26.51
N LEU A 179 16.75 3.06 -25.95
CA LEU A 179 16.36 3.22 -24.54
C LEU A 179 17.44 2.72 -23.58
#